data_AF-A0A413IG96-F1
#
_entry.id   AF-A0A413IG96-F1
#
_cell.length_a   1.000
_cell.length_b   1.000
_cell.length_c   1.000
_cell.angle_alpha   90.00
_cell.angle_beta   90.00
_cell.angle_gamma   90.00
#
_symmetry.space_group_name_H-M   'P 1'
#
loop_
_entity.id
_entity.type
_entity.pdbx_description
1 polymer ?
#
loop_
_entity_poly.entity_id
_entity_poly.type
_entity_poly.pdbx_seq_one_letter_code
_entity_poly.pdbx_strand_id
1 'polypeptide(L)'
;MLVKINKPLKGYGYFGGETAELPDDVAAKFINSGAAIMIQKTEGGEDDNTLPEDLPMRDLLYENGYESVEQILDAKETLTDVKGIGNASACRIIEFCGNYEG
;
A
#
# COMPACT_ATOMS: atom_id res chain seq x y z
N MET A 1 -8.07 15.40 3.62
CA MET A 1 -7.02 15.19 2.60
C MET A 1 -5.79 14.53 3.22
N LEU A 2 -5.29 13.44 2.64
CA LEU A 2 -4.06 12.79 3.12
C LEU A 2 -2.85 13.50 2.50
N VAL A 3 -1.83 13.83 3.30
CA VAL A 3 -0.59 14.43 2.80
C VAL A 3 0.65 13.86 3.49
N LYS A 4 1.76 13.74 2.77
CA LYS A 4 3.07 13.39 3.34
C LYS A 4 3.83 14.66 3.66
N ILE A 5 4.18 14.85 4.92
CA ILE A 5 4.89 16.01 5.42
C ILE A 5 6.36 15.86 5.04
N ASN A 6 6.86 16.72 4.15
CA ASN A 6 8.26 16.68 3.72
C ASN A 6 9.17 17.48 4.67
N LYS A 7 8.63 18.52 5.32
CA LYS A 7 9.36 19.37 6.26
C LYS A 7 8.66 19.42 7.61
N PRO A 8 9.40 19.36 8.73
CA PRO A 8 8.80 19.43 10.05
C PRO A 8 8.02 20.74 10.23
N LEU A 9 6.74 20.62 10.56
CA LEU A 9 5.84 21.76 10.75
C LEU A 9 5.83 22.14 12.23
N LYS A 10 6.79 23.00 12.61
CA LYS A 10 6.85 23.56 13.96
C LYS A 10 5.54 24.29 14.29
N GLY A 11 4.86 23.86 15.36
CA GLY A 11 3.58 24.39 15.81
C GLY A 11 2.36 23.51 15.51
N TYR A 12 2.51 22.52 14.62
CA TYR A 12 1.46 21.55 14.31
C TYR A 12 1.77 20.12 14.81
N GLY A 13 3.00 19.88 15.26
CA GLY A 13 3.41 18.57 15.80
C GLY A 13 3.83 17.55 14.75
N TYR A 14 3.84 17.90 13.46
CA TYR A 14 4.22 16.99 12.38
C TYR A 14 5.73 16.97 12.11
N PHE A 15 6.26 15.77 11.88
CA PHE A 15 7.66 15.53 11.55
C PHE A 15 7.88 15.33 10.06
N GLY A 16 9.07 15.67 9.56
CA GLY A 16 9.42 15.42 8.17
C GLY A 16 9.52 13.92 7.91
N GLY A 17 8.80 13.43 6.90
CA GLY A 17 8.65 12.03 6.54
C GLY A 17 7.31 11.41 6.94
N GLU A 18 6.54 12.07 7.82
CA GLU A 18 5.29 11.52 8.37
C GLU A 18 4.09 11.77 7.44
N THR A 19 3.19 10.79 7.38
CA THR A 19 1.90 10.93 6.70
C THR A 19 0.84 11.41 7.68
N ALA A 20 0.15 12.50 7.34
CA ALA A 20 -0.88 13.10 8.17
C ALA A 20 -2.16 13.32 7.38
N GLU A 21 -3.30 13.01 8.01
CA GLU A 21 -4.60 13.41 7.47
C GLU A 21 -4.92 14.83 7.94
N LEU A 22 -5.08 15.74 6.99
CA LEU A 22 -5.29 17.16 7.21
C LEU A 22 -6.57 17.65 6.51
N PRO A 23 -7.24 18.68 7.05
CA PRO A 23 -8.30 19.37 6.33
C PRO A 23 -7.77 19.95 5.01
N ASP A 24 -8.58 19.95 3.96
CA ASP A 24 -8.19 20.40 2.61
C ASP A 24 -7.57 21.80 2.60
N ASP A 25 -8.12 22.77 3.35
CA ASP A 25 -7.55 24.11 3.51
C ASP A 25 -6.10 24.10 4.03
N VAL A 26 -5.84 23.25 5.03
CA VAL A 26 -4.53 23.16 5.70
C VAL A 26 -3.55 22.35 4.84
N ALA A 27 -4.01 21.24 4.28
CA ALA A 27 -3.26 20.40 3.36
C ALA A 27 -2.82 21.20 2.13
N ALA A 28 -3.73 21.93 1.48
CA ALA A 28 -3.42 22.77 0.32
C ALA A 28 -2.39 23.84 0.67
N LYS A 29 -2.46 24.45 1.86
CA LYS A 29 -1.46 25.42 2.33
C LYS A 29 -0.08 24.79 2.46
N PHE A 30 0.02 23.58 3.02
CA PHE A 30 1.31 22.89 3.16
C PHE A 30 1.85 22.38 1.83
N ILE A 31 0.99 21.94 0.92
CA ILE A 31 1.36 21.54 -0.44
C ILE A 31 1.90 22.74 -1.23
N ASN A 32 1.17 23.86 -1.24
CA ASN A 32 1.61 25.08 -1.93
C ASN A 32 2.90 25.65 -1.33
N SER A 33 3.11 25.49 -0.03
CA SER A 33 4.35 25.90 0.63
C SER A 33 5.53 24.93 0.40
N GLY A 34 5.31 23.79 -0.26
CA GLY A 34 6.30 22.73 -0.44
C GLY A 34 6.69 22.03 0.87
N ALA A 35 5.87 22.15 1.91
CA ALA A 35 6.05 21.50 3.20
C ALA A 35 5.40 20.12 3.25
N ALA A 36 4.41 19.87 2.41
CA ALA A 36 3.76 18.58 2.25
C ALA A 36 3.54 18.23 0.77
N ILE A 37 3.27 16.98 0.47
CA ILE A 37 2.85 16.50 -0.84
C ILE A 37 1.50 15.80 -0.71
N MET A 38 0.58 16.05 -1.65
CA MET A 38 -0.69 15.33 -1.71
C MET A 38 -0.41 13.86 -1.97
N ILE A 39 -0.90 13.00 -1.10
CA ILE A 39 -1.01 11.57 -1.38
C ILE A 39 -2.46 11.32 -1.69
N GLN A 40 -2.72 10.91 -2.94
CA GLN A 40 -4.01 10.32 -3.25
C GLN A 40 -4.11 9.07 -2.40
N LYS A 41 -5.22 8.92 -1.67
CA LYS A 41 -5.57 7.71 -0.96
C LYS A 41 -5.91 6.65 -2.01
N THR A 42 -4.92 6.21 -2.79
CA THR A 42 -4.87 4.82 -3.22
C THR A 42 -4.62 4.05 -1.95
N GLU A 43 -5.46 3.06 -1.66
CA GLU A 43 -5.49 2.29 -0.42
C GLU A 43 -4.15 1.63 -0.01
N GLY A 44 -3.10 1.72 -0.82
CA GLY A 44 -1.74 1.35 -0.42
C GLY A 44 -0.99 2.43 0.34
N GLY A 45 -1.30 2.54 1.63
CA GLY A 45 -0.41 3.17 2.61
C GLY A 45 0.87 2.34 2.76
N GLU A 46 1.99 3.04 2.79
CA GLU A 46 3.37 2.51 2.76
C GLU A 46 3.77 1.58 3.93
N ASP A 47 2.84 1.08 4.75
CA ASP A 47 3.12 0.25 5.94
C ASP A 47 2.07 -0.82 6.27
N ASP A 48 1.02 -1.04 5.47
CA ASP A 48 -0.01 -2.07 5.73
C ASP A 48 0.07 -3.23 4.73
N ASN A 49 1.30 -3.60 4.33
CA ASN A 49 1.49 -4.83 3.58
C ASN A 49 1.31 -6.01 4.55
N THR A 50 0.04 -6.41 4.73
CA THR A 50 -0.36 -7.60 5.48
C THR A 50 0.01 -8.90 4.76
N LEU A 51 0.61 -8.82 3.55
CA LEU A 51 1.11 -10.01 2.88
C LEU A 51 2.28 -10.60 3.66
N PRO A 52 2.21 -11.89 3.97
CA PRO A 52 3.29 -12.61 4.61
C PRO A 52 4.60 -12.41 3.86
N GLU A 53 5.68 -12.19 4.60
CA GLU A 53 7.03 -12.07 4.05
C GLU A 53 7.49 -13.34 3.32
N ASP A 54 7.00 -14.51 3.74
CA ASP A 54 7.21 -15.81 3.09
C ASP A 54 6.34 -16.04 1.85
N LEU A 55 5.46 -15.09 1.50
CA LEU A 55 4.53 -15.27 0.39
C LEU A 55 5.29 -15.29 -0.95
N PRO A 56 5.13 -16.34 -1.77
CA PRO A 56 5.80 -16.40 -3.06
C PRO A 56 5.29 -15.28 -3.98
N MET A 57 6.20 -14.58 -4.65
CA MET A 57 5.87 -13.46 -5.54
C MET A 57 5.22 -12.26 -4.81
N ARG A 58 5.47 -12.10 -3.50
CA ARG A 58 4.99 -10.96 -2.69
C ARG A 58 5.24 -9.61 -3.36
N ASP A 59 6.46 -9.35 -3.82
CA ASP A 59 6.79 -8.10 -4.51
C ASP A 59 5.91 -7.88 -5.75
N LEU A 60 5.72 -8.94 -6.54
CA LEU A 60 4.95 -8.85 -7.77
C LEU A 60 3.46 -8.62 -7.49
N LEU A 61 2.94 -9.21 -6.42
CA LEU A 61 1.56 -9.01 -5.95
C LEU A 61 1.37 -7.59 -5.44
N TYR A 62 2.30 -7.11 -4.61
CA TYR A 62 2.28 -5.75 -4.08
C TYR A 62 2.35 -4.69 -5.19
N GLU A 63 3.23 -4.88 -6.17
CA GLU A 63 3.32 -4.02 -7.37
C GLU A 63 2.04 -4.03 -8.22
N ASN A 64 1.22 -5.07 -8.11
CA ASN A 64 -0.09 -5.18 -8.76
C ASN A 64 -1.25 -4.69 -7.88
N GLY A 65 -0.96 -4.13 -6.69
CA GLY A 65 -1.96 -3.59 -5.77
C GLY A 65 -2.63 -4.63 -4.88
N TYR A 66 -2.03 -5.81 -4.72
CA TYR A 66 -2.47 -6.77 -3.71
C TYR A 66 -1.76 -6.50 -2.39
N GLU A 67 -2.54 -6.31 -1.34
CA GLU A 67 -2.02 -5.85 -0.04
C GLU A 67 -2.41 -6.78 1.10
N SER A 68 -3.37 -7.69 0.84
CA SER A 68 -3.85 -8.70 1.78
C SER A 68 -4.06 -10.08 1.15
N VAL A 69 -3.90 -11.12 1.97
CA VAL A 69 -4.14 -12.53 1.60
C VAL A 69 -5.57 -12.75 1.12
N GLU A 70 -6.54 -12.07 1.73
CA GLU A 70 -7.95 -12.14 1.34
C GLU A 70 -8.17 -11.62 -0.10
N GLN A 71 -7.53 -10.51 -0.48
CA GLN A 71 -7.60 -9.98 -1.84
C GLN A 71 -7.00 -10.95 -2.86
N ILE A 72 -5.91 -11.63 -2.50
CA ILE A 72 -5.28 -12.64 -3.35
C ILE A 72 -6.20 -13.85 -3.53
N LEU A 73 -6.86 -14.30 -2.46
CA LEU A 73 -7.81 -15.42 -2.51
C LEU A 73 -9.06 -15.09 -3.32
N ASP A 74 -9.54 -13.85 -3.26
CA ASP A 74 -10.64 -13.35 -4.10
C ASP A 74 -10.20 -13.29 -5.57
N ALA A 75 -9.01 -12.75 -5.82
CA ALA A 75 -8.41 -12.62 -7.15
C ALA A 75 -7.72 -13.90 -7.66
N LYS A 76 -7.95 -15.06 -7.04
CA LYS A 76 -7.24 -16.31 -7.39
C LYS A 76 -7.36 -16.70 -8.87
N GLU A 77 -8.46 -16.37 -9.52
CA GLU A 77 -8.68 -16.62 -10.95
C GLU A 77 -7.94 -15.60 -11.83
N THR A 78 -7.83 -14.35 -11.39
CA THR A 78 -7.18 -13.25 -12.12
C THR A 78 -5.69 -13.14 -11.81
N LEU A 79 -5.16 -13.89 -10.84
CA LEU A 79 -3.72 -13.97 -10.53
C LEU A 79 -2.89 -14.35 -11.76
N THR A 80 -3.40 -15.21 -12.63
CA THR A 80 -2.68 -15.62 -13.85
C THR A 80 -2.65 -14.57 -14.95
N ASP A 81 -3.47 -13.52 -14.84
CA ASP A 81 -3.45 -12.36 -15.73
C ASP A 81 -2.28 -11.41 -15.40
N VAL A 82 -1.78 -11.50 -14.16
CA VAL A 82 -0.63 -10.72 -13.71
C VAL A 82 0.63 -11.15 -14.46
N LYS A 83 1.22 -10.21 -15.19
CA LYS A 83 2.43 -10.45 -15.99
C LYS A 83 3.61 -10.85 -15.09
N GLY A 84 3.93 -12.14 -15.08
CA GLY A 84 4.99 -12.72 -14.25
C GLY A 84 4.49 -13.81 -13.30
N ILE A 85 3.18 -13.88 -13.04
CA ILE A 85 2.54 -14.97 -12.30
C ILE A 85 2.03 -16.01 -13.30
N GLY A 86 2.77 -17.09 -13.46
CA GLY A 86 2.28 -18.25 -14.19
C GLY A 86 1.25 -19.05 -13.38
N ASN A 87 0.51 -19.94 -14.05
CA ASN A 87 -0.47 -20.82 -13.40
C ASN A 87 0.14 -21.64 -12.24
N ALA A 88 1.38 -22.12 -12.40
CA ALA A 88 2.12 -22.81 -11.34
C ALA A 88 2.44 -21.90 -10.13
N SER A 89 2.72 -20.61 -10.36
CA SER A 89 2.96 -19.64 -9.30
C SER A 89 1.67 -19.25 -8.60
N ALA A 90 0.59 -19.00 -9.36
CA ALA A 90 -0.73 -18.71 -8.81
C ALA A 90 -1.20 -19.84 -7.88
N CYS A 91 -1.07 -21.10 -8.31
CA CYS A 91 -1.45 -22.24 -7.48
C CYS A 91 -0.68 -22.29 -6.14
N ARG A 92 0.64 -22.03 -6.17
CA ARG A 92 1.46 -21.96 -4.95
C ARG A 92 1.08 -20.80 -4.04
N ILE A 93 0.77 -19.64 -4.62
CA ILE A 93 0.32 -18.46 -3.89
C ILE A 93 -1.01 -18.77 -3.17
N ILE A 94 -1.98 -19.35 -3.89
CA ILE A 94 -3.30 -19.71 -3.35
C ILE A 94 -3.16 -20.77 -2.25
N GLU A 95 -2.34 -21.78 -2.46
CA GLU A 95 -2.10 -22.84 -1.47
C GLU A 95 -1.42 -22.28 -0.21
N PHE A 96 -0.47 -21.36 -0.37
CA PHE A 96 0.15 -20.64 0.74
C PHE A 96 -0.88 -19.81 1.48
N CYS A 97 -1.63 -18.97 0.76
CA CYS A 97 -2.68 -18.10 1.30
C CYS A 97 -3.79 -18.87 2.02
N GLY A 98 -4.18 -20.04 1.50
CA GLY A 98 -5.20 -20.89 2.11
C GLY A 98 -4.74 -21.65 3.36
N ASN A 99 -3.42 -21.88 3.51
CA ASN A 99 -2.83 -22.45 4.73
C ASN A 99 -2.30 -21.37 5.69
N TYR A 100 -2.30 -20.11 5.28
CA TYR A 100 -1.86 -19.00 6.10
C TYR A 100 -2.97 -18.61 7.07
N GLU A 101 -2.95 -19.21 8.26
CA GLU A 101 -3.71 -18.74 9.42
C GLU A 101 -2.96 -17.56 10.03
N GLY A 102 -3.19 -16.35 9.49
CA GLY A 102 -2.74 -15.08 10.06
C GLY A 102 -3.58 -14.66 11.25
#